data_AF-A0A7S2JW73-F1
#
_entry.id   AF-A0A7S2JW73-F1
#
_cell.length_a   1.000
_cell.length_b   1.000
_cell.length_c   1.000
_cell.angle_alpha   90.00
_cell.angle_beta   90.00
_cell.angle_gamma   90.00
#
_symmetry.space_group_name_H-M   'P 1'
#
loop_
_entity.id
_entity.type
_entity.pdbx_description
1 polymer ?
#
loop_
_entity_poly.entity_id
_entity_poly.type
_entity_poly.pdbx_seq_one_letter_code
_entity_poly.pdbx_strand_id
1 'polypeptide(L)'
;PNDTRQVTQYAVYFATGPAGSGRSQVSSNSWGGFVEYGTNHLDFPPELPESSLAEVVVYTQSSLVEQTTPVTIPLVDTISTVSNVAFVDTEQDLDMLGGFVTWDYPAEYAQVTEYMVYL
;
A
#
# COMPACT_ATOMS: atom_id res chain seq x y z
N PRO A 1 -21.97 -9.66 -5.15
CA PRO A 1 -23.37 -9.18 -5.09
C PRO A 1 -24.14 -9.63 -6.35
N ASN A 2 -25.31 -10.24 -6.17
CA ASN A 2 -26.15 -10.81 -7.22
C ASN A 2 -27.17 -9.80 -7.81
N ASP A 3 -27.32 -8.62 -7.20
CA ASP A 3 -28.03 -7.48 -7.80
C ASP A 3 -27.18 -6.22 -7.66
N THR A 4 -26.74 -5.66 -8.79
CA THR A 4 -25.96 -4.42 -8.87
C THR A 4 -26.75 -3.28 -9.52
N ARG A 5 -28.04 -3.48 -9.85
CA ARG A 5 -28.82 -2.51 -10.64
C ARG A 5 -29.01 -1.16 -9.96
N GLN A 6 -28.81 -1.11 -8.65
CA GLN A 6 -28.94 0.09 -7.84
C GLN A 6 -27.59 0.66 -7.39
N VAL A 7 -26.48 0.02 -7.73
CA VAL A 7 -25.16 0.54 -7.40
C VAL A 7 -24.82 1.65 -8.39
N THR A 8 -24.72 2.87 -7.89
CA THR A 8 -24.33 4.03 -8.70
C THR A 8 -22.84 4.32 -8.55
N GLN A 9 -22.29 4.13 -7.35
CA GLN A 9 -20.87 4.33 -7.06
C GLN A 9 -20.42 3.52 -5.84
N TYR A 10 -19.11 3.44 -5.62
CA TYR A 10 -18.47 2.94 -4.43
C TYR A 10 -17.87 4.11 -3.65
N ALA A 11 -18.09 4.16 -2.35
CA ALA A 11 -17.48 5.14 -1.47
C ALA A 11 -16.32 4.48 -0.71
N VAL A 12 -15.13 5.03 -0.85
CA VAL A 12 -13.88 4.53 -0.28
C VAL A 12 -13.41 5.46 0.82
N TYR A 13 -13.18 4.88 1.99
CA TYR A 13 -12.70 5.60 3.16
C TYR A 13 -11.49 4.90 3.73
N PHE A 14 -10.64 5.68 4.35
CA PHE A 14 -9.74 5.20 5.36
C PHE A 14 -10.48 5.06 6.69
N ALA A 15 -10.19 4.04 7.50
CA ALA A 15 -10.82 3.81 8.79
C ALA A 15 -9.83 3.34 9.85
N THR A 16 -10.24 3.45 11.12
CA THR A 16 -9.50 2.94 12.28
C THR A 16 -9.98 1.55 12.71
N GLY A 17 -10.94 0.95 12.00
CA GLY A 17 -11.39 -0.41 12.24
C GLY A 17 -12.41 -0.89 11.21
N PRO A 18 -12.73 -2.20 11.22
CA PRO A 18 -13.26 -2.90 10.05
C PRO A 18 -14.72 -2.63 9.73
N ALA A 19 -15.43 -1.98 10.65
CA ALA A 19 -16.78 -1.49 10.43
C ALA A 19 -16.83 -0.05 9.88
N GLY A 20 -15.67 0.58 9.63
CA GLY A 20 -15.57 1.98 9.23
C GLY A 20 -15.58 2.97 10.40
N SER A 21 -15.11 2.55 11.57
CA SER A 21 -14.92 3.46 12.71
C SER A 21 -13.94 4.58 12.34
N GLY A 22 -14.24 5.82 12.75
CA GLY A 22 -13.35 6.96 12.49
C GLY A 22 -13.10 7.24 11.01
N ARG A 23 -14.02 6.84 10.12
CA ARG A 23 -13.80 6.91 8.68
C ARG A 23 -13.51 8.33 8.19
N SER A 24 -12.51 8.45 7.33
CA SER A 24 -12.15 9.66 6.59
C SER A 24 -12.15 9.33 5.11
N GLN A 25 -12.84 10.13 4.31
CA GLN A 25 -12.97 9.84 2.89
C GLN A 25 -11.61 9.98 2.20
N VAL A 26 -11.24 8.98 1.40
CA VAL A 26 -10.03 9.06 0.58
C VAL A 26 -10.22 10.20 -0.43
N SER A 27 -9.29 11.12 -0.60
CA SER A 27 -9.40 12.17 -1.64
C SER A 27 -8.19 12.11 -2.57
N SER A 28 -8.05 11.02 -3.34
CA SER A 28 -6.87 10.83 -4.19
C SER A 28 -7.05 11.29 -5.65
N ASN A 29 -8.27 11.68 -6.07
CA ASN A 29 -8.52 12.19 -7.42
C ASN A 29 -9.53 13.36 -7.45
N SER A 30 -9.74 13.95 -8.65
CA SER A 30 -10.64 15.09 -8.89
C SER A 30 -12.12 14.86 -8.52
N TRP A 31 -12.50 13.66 -8.06
CA TRP A 31 -13.87 13.30 -7.64
C TRP A 31 -13.99 12.96 -6.14
N GLY A 32 -12.90 13.03 -5.37
CA GLY A 32 -12.91 12.49 -3.99
C GLY A 32 -13.10 10.97 -4.01
N GLY A 33 -13.23 10.34 -2.84
CA GLY A 33 -13.17 8.87 -2.68
C GLY A 33 -14.38 8.11 -3.22
N PHE A 34 -15.09 8.68 -4.20
CA PHE A 34 -16.17 8.04 -4.92
C PHE A 34 -15.63 7.44 -6.21
N VAL A 35 -15.87 6.15 -6.41
CA VAL A 35 -15.51 5.40 -7.60
C VAL A 35 -16.80 5.05 -8.33
N GLU A 36 -16.98 5.53 -9.57
CA GLU A 36 -18.19 5.27 -10.35
C GLU A 36 -18.40 3.76 -10.59
N TYR A 37 -19.66 3.34 -10.64
CA TYR A 37 -20.01 1.96 -11.02
C TYR A 37 -19.44 1.62 -12.40
N GLY A 38 -18.77 0.47 -12.51
CA GLY A 38 -18.04 0.06 -13.72
C GLY A 38 -16.53 0.22 -13.62
N THR A 39 -16.04 0.97 -12.63
CA THR A 39 -14.62 1.08 -12.29
C THR A 39 -14.39 0.38 -10.95
N ASN A 40 -13.58 -0.68 -10.91
CA ASN A 40 -13.30 -1.45 -9.68
C ASN A 40 -11.89 -1.17 -9.14
N HIS A 41 -11.33 0.01 -9.44
CA HIS A 41 -10.00 0.42 -8.99
C HIS A 41 -10.02 1.87 -8.51
N LEU A 42 -9.20 2.13 -7.50
CA LEU A 42 -8.85 3.47 -7.03
C LEU A 42 -7.36 3.45 -6.76
N ASP A 43 -6.63 4.36 -7.39
CA ASP A 43 -5.19 4.48 -7.17
C ASP A 43 -4.92 5.32 -5.91
N PHE A 44 -3.92 4.87 -5.16
CA PHE A 44 -3.35 5.59 -4.04
C PHE A 44 -1.98 6.13 -4.44
N PRO A 45 -1.60 7.35 -4.01
CA PRO A 45 -0.23 7.80 -4.18
C PRO A 45 0.72 6.89 -3.39
N PRO A 46 1.97 6.71 -3.85
CA PRO A 46 2.95 5.83 -3.20
C PRO A 46 3.34 6.28 -1.79
N GLU A 47 3.12 7.55 -1.45
CA GLU A 47 3.52 8.16 -0.17
C GLU A 47 2.29 8.65 0.60
N LEU A 48 1.60 7.74 1.27
CA LEU A 48 0.48 8.06 2.16
C LEU A 48 1.01 8.35 3.58
N PRO A 49 0.68 9.50 4.20
CA PRO A 49 1.01 9.74 5.60
C PRO A 49 0.39 8.65 6.48
N GLU A 50 1.24 7.90 7.19
CA GLU A 50 0.89 6.71 8.00
C GLU A 50 -0.09 7.01 9.18
N SER A 51 -0.38 8.29 9.47
CA SER A 51 -0.59 8.71 10.85
C SER A 51 -1.97 8.49 11.49
N SER A 52 -2.84 7.58 11.03
CA SER A 52 -4.01 7.14 11.83
C SER A 52 -4.91 6.05 11.23
N LEU A 53 -4.68 5.58 10.01
CA LEU A 53 -5.70 4.84 9.26
C LEU A 53 -5.20 3.43 8.92
N ALA A 54 -5.62 2.46 9.72
CA ALA A 54 -5.17 1.08 9.63
C ALA A 54 -5.81 0.31 8.47
N GLU A 55 -6.92 0.80 7.92
CA GLU A 55 -7.74 0.01 7.01
C GLU A 55 -8.40 0.88 5.93
N VAL A 56 -8.55 0.31 4.73
CA VAL A 56 -9.39 0.84 3.66
C VAL A 56 -10.73 0.11 3.70
N VAL A 57 -11.81 0.87 3.78
CA VAL A 57 -13.19 0.36 3.75
C VAL A 57 -13.90 0.86 2.50
N VAL A 58 -14.60 -0.05 1.82
CA VAL A 58 -15.35 0.21 0.59
C VAL A 58 -16.83 -0.07 0.83
N TYR A 59 -17.66 0.93 0.59
CA TYR A 59 -19.11 0.84 0.67
C TYR A 59 -19.72 0.91 -0.72
N THR A 60 -20.71 0.07 -1.01
CA THR A 60 -21.59 0.34 -2.17
C THR A 60 -22.55 1.47 -1.84
N GLN A 61 -22.77 2.34 -2.82
CA GLN A 61 -23.71 3.44 -2.73
C GLN A 61 -24.74 3.36 -3.86
N SER A 62 -25.98 3.68 -3.51
CA SER A 62 -27.11 3.84 -4.42
C SER A 62 -27.55 5.30 -4.50
N SER A 63 -28.50 5.60 -5.39
CA SER A 63 -29.14 6.92 -5.45
C SER A 63 -29.88 7.32 -4.18
N LEU A 64 -30.18 6.37 -3.27
CA LEU A 64 -30.93 6.61 -2.05
C LEU A 64 -30.03 6.69 -0.82
N VAL A 65 -29.05 5.77 -0.72
CA VAL A 65 -28.23 5.62 0.49
C VAL A 65 -26.95 4.82 0.21
N GLU A 66 -25.95 5.06 1.05
CA GLU A 66 -24.77 4.20 1.21
C GLU A 66 -25.11 2.97 2.07
N GLN A 67 -24.52 1.83 1.76
CA GLN A 67 -24.64 0.64 2.61
C GLN A 67 -24.09 0.91 4.02
N THR A 68 -24.61 0.21 5.03
CA THR A 68 -24.13 0.33 6.41
C THR A 68 -22.96 -0.60 6.75
N THR A 69 -22.63 -1.54 5.87
CA THR A 69 -21.57 -2.55 6.08
C THR A 69 -20.59 -2.51 4.93
N PRO A 70 -19.30 -2.20 5.18
CA PRO A 70 -18.29 -2.18 4.12
C PRO A 70 -17.65 -3.54 3.88
N VAL A 71 -16.88 -3.61 2.80
CA VAL A 71 -15.76 -4.56 2.66
C VAL A 71 -14.49 -3.86 3.10
N THR A 72 -13.60 -4.57 3.79
CA THR A 72 -12.43 -3.99 4.46
C THR A 72 -11.15 -4.67 4.03
N ILE A 73 -10.09 -3.88 3.84
CA ILE A 73 -8.72 -4.33 3.57
C ILE A 73 -7.78 -3.62 4.56
N PRO A 74 -6.98 -4.36 5.35
CA PRO A 74 -5.98 -3.73 6.21
C PRO A 74 -4.81 -3.17 5.38
N LEU A 75 -4.31 -2.01 5.80
CA LEU A 75 -3.05 -1.46 5.32
C LEU A 75 -1.94 -1.92 6.26
N VAL A 76 -0.95 -2.60 5.71
CA VAL A 76 0.21 -3.09 6.45
C VAL A 76 1.44 -2.54 5.78
N ASP A 77 2.15 -1.65 6.47
CA ASP A 77 3.50 -1.27 6.05
C ASP A 77 4.48 -2.40 6.42
N THR A 78 5.31 -2.78 5.47
CA THR A 78 6.28 -3.86 5.63
C THR A 78 7.67 -3.36 5.28
N ILE A 79 8.55 -3.39 6.28
CA ILE A 79 9.95 -3.02 6.12
C ILE A 79 10.77 -4.26 5.77
N SER A 80 11.39 -4.26 4.59
CA SER A 80 12.23 -5.34 4.07
C SER A 80 13.72 -4.97 4.13
N THR A 81 14.33 -5.08 5.30
CA THR A 81 15.76 -4.76 5.49
C THR A 81 16.66 -5.99 5.36
N VAL A 82 17.74 -5.84 4.58
CA VAL A 82 18.80 -6.85 4.49
C VAL A 82 19.61 -6.92 5.79
N SER A 83 20.24 -8.06 6.06
CA SER A 83 21.07 -8.25 7.25
C SER A 83 22.43 -8.85 6.90
N ASN A 84 23.34 -8.94 7.86
CA ASN A 84 24.68 -9.53 7.67
C ASN A 84 25.44 -8.95 6.46
N VAL A 85 25.35 -7.63 6.27
CA VAL A 85 26.05 -6.93 5.19
C VAL A 85 27.56 -7.00 5.43
N ALA A 86 28.29 -7.52 4.45
CA ALA A 86 29.74 -7.62 4.47
C ALA A 86 30.32 -7.22 3.12
N PHE A 87 31.51 -6.63 3.15
CA PHE A 87 32.31 -6.38 1.96
C PHE A 87 33.65 -7.11 2.13
N VAL A 88 34.02 -7.89 1.11
CA VAL A 88 35.33 -8.53 1.04
C VAL A 88 36.10 -7.89 -0.09
N ASP A 89 37.14 -7.13 0.28
CA ASP A 89 38.09 -6.59 -0.68
C ASP A 89 39.02 -7.71 -1.16
N THR A 90 39.10 -7.85 -2.47
CA THR A 90 39.87 -8.87 -3.17
C THR A 90 40.93 -8.26 -4.07
N GLU A 91 40.95 -6.94 -4.17
CA GLU A 91 41.97 -6.23 -4.94
C GLU A 91 43.26 -6.13 -4.14
N GLN A 92 44.40 -6.35 -4.82
CA GLN A 92 45.72 -6.34 -4.19
C GLN A 92 46.45 -5.00 -4.40
N ASP A 93 45.94 -4.14 -5.28
CA ASP A 93 46.46 -2.80 -5.51
C ASP A 93 46.01 -1.81 -4.42
N LEU A 94 46.98 -1.14 -3.79
CA LEU A 94 46.82 -0.36 -2.55
C LEU A 94 45.87 0.85 -2.61
N ASP A 95 45.40 1.21 -3.82
CA ASP A 95 44.52 2.36 -4.08
C ASP A 95 43.28 1.98 -4.92
N MET A 96 42.94 0.69 -4.96
CA MET A 96 41.80 0.19 -5.71
C MET A 96 40.86 -0.57 -4.80
N LEU A 97 39.56 -0.49 -5.09
CA LEU A 97 38.54 -1.32 -4.45
C LEU A 97 38.04 -2.33 -5.47
N GLY A 98 38.00 -3.60 -5.10
CA GLY A 98 37.47 -4.64 -5.96
C GLY A 98 37.04 -5.84 -5.15
N GLY A 99 35.80 -6.29 -5.31
CA GLY A 99 35.31 -7.42 -4.54
C GLY A 99 33.80 -7.53 -4.54
N PHE A 100 33.28 -8.19 -3.52
CA PHE A 100 31.86 -8.51 -3.43
C PHE A 100 31.26 -7.94 -2.14
N VAL A 101 30.07 -7.35 -2.29
CA VAL A 101 29.19 -7.04 -1.18
C VAL A 101 28.18 -8.20 -1.07
N THR A 102 28.04 -8.76 0.12
CA THR A 102 27.11 -9.86 0.42
C THR A 102 26.20 -9.47 1.57
N TRP A 103 24.97 -9.97 1.57
CA TRP A 103 24.00 -9.81 2.64
C TRP A 103 23.02 -10.98 2.65
N ASP A 104 22.35 -11.18 3.77
CA ASP A 104 21.23 -12.09 3.89
C ASP A 104 19.93 -11.40 3.49
N TYR A 105 19.05 -12.16 2.83
CA TYR A 105 17.74 -11.68 2.41
C TYR A 105 16.88 -11.24 3.60
N PRO A 106 16.02 -10.22 3.41
CA PRO A 106 15.01 -9.89 4.41
C PRO A 106 14.04 -11.05 4.59
N ALA A 107 13.38 -11.11 5.75
CA ALA A 107 12.37 -12.13 6.05
C ALA A 107 11.18 -12.06 5.08
N GLU A 108 10.81 -10.86 4.65
CA GLU A 108 9.84 -10.60 3.58
C GLU A 108 10.55 -9.90 2.43
N TYR A 109 10.67 -10.59 1.29
CA TYR A 109 11.38 -10.08 0.10
C TYR A 109 10.48 -10.05 -1.14
N ALA A 110 9.22 -10.49 -1.06
CA ALA A 110 8.34 -10.56 -2.24
C ALA A 110 8.04 -9.19 -2.86
N GLN A 111 8.14 -8.12 -2.06
CA GLN A 111 7.93 -6.74 -2.49
C GLN A 111 9.23 -6.00 -2.83
N VAL A 112 10.40 -6.64 -2.65
CA VAL A 112 11.69 -6.02 -2.98
C VAL A 112 11.93 -6.12 -4.50
N THR A 113 12.04 -4.98 -5.17
CA THR A 113 12.27 -4.90 -6.62
C THR A 113 13.74 -4.69 -6.98
N GLU A 114 14.48 -3.96 -6.14
CA GLU A 114 15.88 -3.60 -6.39
C GLU A 114 16.63 -3.37 -5.07
N TYR A 115 17.94 -3.61 -5.09
CA TYR A 115 18.86 -3.21 -4.03
C TYR A 115 19.79 -2.14 -4.56
N MET A 116 19.89 -1.03 -3.84
CA MET A 116 20.81 0.06 -4.19
C MET A 116 22.02 0.01 -3.26
N VAL A 117 23.22 -0.03 -3.85
CA VAL A 117 24.49 -0.02 -3.14
C VAL A 117 25.19 1.31 -3.42
N TYR A 118 25.66 1.97 -2.37
CA TYR A 118 26.29 3.29 -2.41
C TYR A 118 27.69 3.24 -1.78
N LEU A 119 28.60 4.09 -2.26
CA LEU A 119 29.95 4.32 -1.70
C LEU A 119 30.06 5.75 -1.16
#